data_AF-A0A539CWT3-F1
#
_entry.id   AF-A0A539CWT3-F1
#
_cell.length_a   1.000
_cell.length_b   1.000
_cell.length_c   1.000
_cell.angle_alpha   90.00
_cell.angle_beta   90.00
_cell.angle_gamma   90.00
#
_symmetry.space_group_name_H-M   'P 1'
#
loop_
_entity.id
_entity.type
_entity.pdbx_description
1 polymer ?
#
loop_
_entity_poly.entity_id
_entity_poly.type
_entity_poly.pdbx_seq_one_letter_code
_entity_poly.pdbx_strand_id
1 'polypeptide(L)'
;MIAACLSAVGLLLPLQTWPYTGPLLLFQGLLTLINAPFNWVSIGLTRALLRRGLELGGWWPYFLGVANAVLATAIVAALTLTMVIAVQAFDELVRHGGGSPILPLDPLFEGISKNPGAPEYWWIYALLLATMIPSLLSLMIGGASLISGMPGLPSLILRFMPEGKAVPAFDRTWLAITLTLQIFSGAILGIAAEAFLAWGWPFM
;
A
#
# COMPACT_ATOMS: atom_id res chain seq x y z
N MET A 1 -5.83 -13.79 -18.88
CA MET A 1 -6.67 -14.20 -17.73
C MET A 1 -7.69 -13.12 -17.33
N ILE A 2 -7.37 -11.82 -17.30
CA ILE A 2 -8.37 -10.74 -17.08
C ILE A 2 -9.51 -10.84 -18.11
N ALA A 3 -9.17 -10.95 -19.41
CA ALA A 3 -10.15 -11.17 -20.47
C ALA A 3 -10.99 -12.45 -20.27
N ALA A 4 -10.42 -13.50 -19.66
CA ALA A 4 -11.14 -14.72 -19.36
C ALA A 4 -12.18 -14.52 -18.23
N CYS A 5 -11.86 -13.70 -17.22
CA CYS A 5 -12.82 -13.30 -16.19
C CYS A 5 -13.98 -12.49 -16.78
N LEU A 6 -13.67 -11.56 -17.71
CA LEU A 6 -14.70 -10.78 -18.40
C LEU A 6 -15.58 -11.66 -19.30
N SER A 7 -14.99 -12.62 -20.04
CA SER A 7 -15.77 -13.55 -20.86
C SER A 7 -16.61 -14.53 -20.04
N ALA A 8 -16.18 -14.85 -18.81
CA ALA A 8 -16.92 -15.75 -17.92
C ALA A 8 -18.27 -15.16 -17.48
N VAL A 9 -18.47 -13.84 -17.57
CA VAL A 9 -19.76 -13.18 -17.33
C VAL A 9 -20.84 -13.77 -18.24
N GLY A 10 -20.59 -13.86 -19.55
CA GLY A 10 -21.57 -14.38 -20.51
C GLY A 10 -21.95 -15.85 -20.27
N LEU A 11 -21.05 -16.64 -19.69
CA LEU A 11 -21.27 -18.05 -19.37
C LEU A 11 -22.00 -18.27 -18.04
N LEU A 12 -21.70 -17.44 -17.04
CA LEU A 12 -22.19 -17.62 -15.67
C LEU A 12 -23.45 -16.82 -15.38
N LEU A 13 -23.70 -15.73 -16.11
CA LEU A 13 -24.87 -14.87 -15.94
C LEU A 13 -26.22 -15.60 -16.10
N PRO A 14 -26.39 -16.55 -17.04
CA PRO A 14 -27.66 -17.29 -17.16
C PRO A 14 -27.94 -18.28 -16.02
N LEU A 15 -26.96 -18.54 -15.15
CA LEU A 15 -27.12 -19.50 -14.05
C LEU A 15 -27.90 -18.87 -12.89
N GLN A 16 -28.78 -19.66 -12.26
CA GLN A 16 -29.51 -19.23 -11.06
C GLN A 16 -28.59 -18.88 -9.88
N THR A 17 -27.33 -19.29 -9.92
CA THR A 17 -26.31 -19.02 -8.90
C THR A 17 -25.61 -17.68 -9.06
N TRP A 18 -25.94 -16.88 -10.09
CA TRP A 18 -25.35 -15.56 -10.36
C TRP A 18 -25.24 -14.63 -9.15
N PRO A 19 -26.23 -14.54 -8.22
CA PRO A 19 -26.11 -13.69 -7.04
C PRO A 19 -24.91 -14.03 -6.14
N TYR A 20 -24.41 -15.27 -6.20
CA TYR A 20 -23.24 -15.71 -5.44
C TYR A 20 -21.98 -15.76 -6.30
N THR A 21 -22.08 -16.22 -7.55
CA THR A 21 -20.92 -16.40 -8.43
C THR A 21 -20.43 -15.08 -9.04
N GLY A 22 -21.32 -14.12 -9.28
CA GLY A 22 -20.99 -12.79 -9.80
C GLY A 22 -20.03 -12.02 -8.88
N PRO A 23 -20.35 -11.86 -7.58
CA PRO A 23 -19.43 -11.24 -6.61
C PRO A 23 -18.10 -12.00 -6.50
N LEU A 24 -18.12 -13.33 -6.46
CA LEU A 24 -16.87 -14.12 -6.41
C LEU A 24 -16.00 -13.87 -7.65
N LEU A 25 -16.60 -13.84 -8.84
CA LEU A 25 -15.89 -13.55 -10.08
C LEU A 25 -15.31 -12.13 -10.09
N LEU A 26 -16.05 -11.15 -9.57
CA LEU A 26 -15.60 -9.76 -9.48
C LEU A 26 -14.46 -9.58 -8.47
N PHE A 27 -14.67 -9.98 -7.21
CA PHE A 27 -13.72 -9.72 -6.12
C PHE A 27 -12.51 -10.68 -6.17
N GLN A 28 -12.76 -11.99 -6.27
CA GLN A 28 -11.70 -13.00 -6.26
C GLN A 28 -11.04 -13.16 -7.63
N GLY A 29 -11.80 -12.99 -8.70
CA GLY A 29 -11.29 -13.08 -10.06
C GLY A 29 -10.68 -11.76 -10.50
N LEU A 30 -11.53 -10.82 -10.89
CA LEU A 30 -11.13 -9.61 -11.60
C LEU A 30 -10.27 -8.67 -10.74
N LEU A 31 -10.74 -8.26 -9.57
CA LEU A 31 -10.03 -7.32 -8.70
C LEU A 31 -8.70 -7.90 -8.22
N THR A 32 -8.66 -9.17 -7.84
CA THR A 32 -7.42 -9.85 -7.42
C THR A 32 -6.43 -9.95 -8.57
N LEU A 33 -6.88 -10.29 -9.79
CA LEU A 33 -5.99 -10.37 -10.96
C LEU A 33 -5.40 -9.03 -11.34
N ILE A 34 -6.17 -7.95 -11.19
CA ILE A 34 -5.69 -6.59 -11.43
C ILE A 34 -4.72 -6.18 -10.34
N ASN A 35 -4.99 -6.53 -9.08
CA ASN A 35 -4.13 -6.15 -7.97
C ASN A 35 -2.76 -6.84 -7.98
N ALA A 36 -2.72 -8.12 -8.39
CA ALA A 36 -1.50 -8.94 -8.42
C ALA A 36 -0.30 -8.30 -9.16
N PRO A 37 -0.41 -7.82 -10.42
CA PRO A 37 0.71 -7.19 -11.11
C PRO A 37 1.17 -5.89 -10.45
N PHE A 38 0.25 -5.06 -9.96
CA PHE A 38 0.62 -3.81 -9.27
C PHE A 38 1.38 -4.10 -7.96
N ASN A 39 0.93 -5.09 -7.19
CA ASN A 39 1.67 -5.55 -6.01
C ASN A 39 3.06 -6.09 -6.37
N TRP A 40 3.17 -6.86 -7.45
CA TRP A 40 4.45 -7.38 -7.89
C TRP A 40 5.42 -6.24 -8.28
N VAL A 41 4.92 -5.25 -9.03
CA VAL A 41 5.70 -4.05 -9.40
C VAL A 41 6.11 -3.26 -8.16
N SER A 42 5.17 -3.00 -7.24
CA SER A 42 5.42 -2.27 -5.99
C SER A 42 6.51 -2.94 -5.15
N ILE A 43 6.43 -4.26 -4.96
CA ILE A 43 7.44 -5.04 -4.21
C ILE A 43 8.78 -5.05 -4.94
N GLY A 44 8.79 -5.26 -6.25
CA GLY A 44 10.01 -5.30 -7.06
C GLY A 44 10.77 -3.98 -7.02
N LEU A 45 10.03 -2.87 -7.17
CA LEU A 45 10.57 -1.52 -7.13
C LEU A 45 11.13 -1.18 -5.74
N THR A 46 10.36 -1.48 -4.69
CA THR A 46 10.77 -1.29 -3.29
C THR A 46 12.06 -2.05 -2.99
N ARG A 47 12.15 -3.33 -3.40
CA ARG A 47 13.34 -4.16 -3.18
C ARG A 47 14.57 -3.60 -3.92
N ALA A 48 14.39 -3.16 -5.17
CA ALA A 48 15.47 -2.59 -5.96
C ALA A 48 16.00 -1.28 -5.36
N LEU A 49 15.09 -0.40 -4.93
CA LEU A 49 15.45 0.90 -4.33
C LEU A 49 16.10 0.73 -2.96
N LEU A 50 15.61 -0.18 -2.11
CA LEU A 50 16.23 -0.49 -0.83
C LEU A 50 17.65 -1.05 -1.00
N ARG A 51 17.84 -2.01 -1.92
CA ARG A 51 19.15 -2.58 -2.18
C ARG A 51 20.13 -1.50 -2.63
N ARG A 52 19.70 -0.62 -3.54
CA ARG A 52 20.54 0.46 -4.05
C ARG A 52 20.83 1.53 -2.99
N GLY A 53 19.88 1.82 -2.10
CA GLY A 53 20.10 2.73 -0.97
C GLY A 53 21.13 2.20 0.01
N LEU A 54 21.07 0.91 0.33
CA LEU A 54 22.05 0.28 1.22
C LEU A 54 23.44 0.19 0.59
N GLU A 55 23.54 -0.08 -0.72
CA GLU A 55 24.82 -0.10 -1.44
C GLU A 55 25.49 1.29 -1.49
N LEU A 56 24.71 2.36 -1.61
CA LEU A 56 25.23 3.74 -1.66
C LEU A 56 25.58 4.32 -0.28
N GLY A 57 24.93 3.85 0.79
CA GLY A 57 25.18 4.28 2.17
C GLY A 57 24.87 5.76 2.44
N GLY A 58 25.04 6.18 3.70
CA GLY A 58 24.87 7.58 4.11
C GLY A 58 23.43 8.09 4.04
N TRP A 59 23.20 9.20 3.35
CA TRP A 59 21.89 9.87 3.24
C TRP A 59 21.03 9.32 2.09
N TRP A 60 21.60 8.53 1.18
CA TRP A 60 20.91 7.96 0.02
C TRP A 60 19.72 7.03 0.33
N PRO A 61 19.74 6.19 1.38
CA PRO A 61 18.58 5.40 1.78
C PRO A 61 17.31 6.22 2.02
N TYR A 62 17.46 7.43 2.56
CA TYR A 62 16.33 8.32 2.84
C TYR A 62 15.75 8.91 1.55
N PHE A 63 16.58 9.47 0.67
CA PHE A 63 16.14 10.00 -0.62
C PHE A 63 15.45 8.94 -1.47
N LEU A 64 16.01 7.72 -1.50
CA LEU A 64 15.40 6.61 -2.24
C LEU A 64 14.12 6.09 -1.58
N GLY A 65 13.99 6.18 -0.25
CA GLY A 65 12.74 5.90 0.46
C GLY A 65 11.63 6.89 0.11
N VAL A 66 11.94 8.18 0.04
CA VAL A 66 10.98 9.21 -0.41
C VAL A 66 10.60 9.00 -1.87
N ALA A 67 11.57 8.74 -2.75
CA ALA A 67 11.30 8.43 -4.15
C ALA A 67 10.40 7.19 -4.30
N ASN A 68 10.62 6.16 -3.48
CA ASN A 68 9.77 4.98 -3.44
C ASN A 68 8.34 5.32 -3.01
N ALA A 69 8.13 6.20 -2.03
CA ALA A 69 6.80 6.63 -1.58
C ALA A 69 6.03 7.39 -2.68
N VAL A 70 6.71 8.27 -3.42
CA VAL A 70 6.12 8.96 -4.58
C VAL A 70 5.72 7.96 -5.66
N LEU A 71 6.60 7.00 -5.98
CA LEU A 71 6.31 5.95 -6.95
C LEU A 71 5.16 5.05 -6.49
N ALA A 72 5.10 4.70 -5.20
CA ALA A 72 4.01 3.91 -4.64
C ALA A 72 2.66 4.65 -4.75
N THR A 73 2.65 5.96 -4.48
CA THR A 73 1.46 6.81 -4.65
C THR A 73 0.99 6.79 -6.11
N ALA A 74 1.92 6.92 -7.07
CA ALA A 74 1.59 6.83 -8.49
C ALA A 74 1.05 5.45 -8.89
N ILE A 75 1.62 4.37 -8.34
CA ILE A 75 1.15 2.98 -8.55
C ILE A 75 -0.28 2.82 -8.02
N VAL A 76 -0.59 3.34 -6.83
CA VAL A 76 -1.94 3.28 -6.24
C VAL A 76 -2.95 4.08 -7.05
N ALA A 77 -2.57 5.27 -7.54
CA ALA A 77 -3.43 6.08 -8.41
C ALA A 77 -3.75 5.32 -9.71
N ALA A 78 -2.73 4.74 -10.35
CA ALA A 78 -2.91 3.92 -11.56
C ALA A 78 -3.73 2.65 -11.30
N LEU A 79 -3.55 2.00 -10.14
CA LEU A 79 -4.34 0.85 -9.71
C LEU A 79 -5.81 1.23 -9.53
N THR A 80 -6.08 2.35 -8.85
CA THR A 80 -7.43 2.86 -8.61
C THR A 80 -8.15 3.12 -9.93
N LEU A 81 -7.49 3.83 -10.87
CA LEU A 81 -8.04 4.07 -12.21
C LEU A 81 -8.33 2.76 -12.94
N THR A 82 -7.39 1.81 -12.89
CA THR A 82 -7.54 0.51 -13.55
C THR A 82 -8.71 -0.29 -12.95
N MET A 83 -8.87 -0.27 -11.62
CA MET A 83 -10.00 -0.93 -10.94
C MET A 83 -11.33 -0.31 -11.32
N VAL A 84 -11.43 1.02 -11.35
CA VAL A 84 -12.65 1.72 -11.78
C VAL A 84 -13.03 1.32 -13.20
N ILE A 85 -12.09 1.38 -14.14
CA ILE A 85 -12.34 0.99 -15.54
C ILE A 85 -12.77 -0.48 -15.63
N ALA A 86 -12.12 -1.37 -14.88
CA ALA A 86 -12.44 -2.79 -14.91
C ALA A 86 -13.82 -3.11 -14.33
N VAL A 87 -14.22 -2.47 -13.22
CA VAL A 87 -15.55 -2.63 -12.63
C VAL A 87 -16.61 -2.07 -13.59
N GLN A 88 -16.39 -0.91 -14.20
CA GLN A 88 -17.31 -0.36 -15.21
C GLN A 88 -17.47 -1.31 -16.40
N ALA A 89 -16.36 -1.85 -16.92
CA ALA A 89 -16.40 -2.81 -18.01
C ALA A 89 -17.15 -4.11 -17.62
N PHE A 90 -16.96 -4.58 -16.39
CA PHE A 90 -17.66 -5.75 -15.87
C PHE A 90 -19.18 -5.51 -15.73
N ASP A 91 -19.58 -4.40 -15.11
CA ASP A 91 -20.99 -4.06 -14.93
C ASP A 91 -21.69 -3.80 -16.27
N GLU A 92 -21.02 -3.18 -17.23
CA GLU A 92 -21.58 -2.97 -18.58
C GLU A 92 -21.81 -4.30 -19.31
N LEU A 93 -20.91 -5.27 -19.17
CA LEU A 93 -21.08 -6.64 -19.70
C LEU A 93 -22.27 -7.35 -19.06
N VAL A 94 -22.43 -7.21 -17.74
CA VAL A 94 -23.57 -7.79 -16.99
C VAL A 94 -24.88 -7.16 -17.45
N ARG A 95 -24.91 -5.83 -17.62
CA ARG A 95 -26.08 -5.08 -18.09
C ARG A 95 -26.48 -5.47 -19.51
N HIS A 96 -25.51 -5.61 -20.42
CA HIS A 96 -25.75 -6.11 -21.77
C HIS A 96 -26.33 -7.53 -21.79
N GLY A 97 -25.94 -8.37 -20.84
CA GLY A 97 -26.51 -9.71 -20.66
C GLY A 97 -27.86 -9.76 -19.94
N GLY A 98 -28.45 -8.61 -19.60
CA GLY A 98 -29.73 -8.52 -18.88
C GLY A 98 -29.65 -8.76 -17.37
N GLY A 99 -28.44 -8.80 -16.81
CA GLY A 99 -28.20 -8.91 -15.37
C GLY A 99 -28.29 -7.60 -14.62
N SER A 100 -28.47 -7.68 -13.30
CA SER A 100 -28.28 -6.53 -12.42
C SER A 100 -26.79 -6.31 -12.12
N PRO A 101 -26.29 -5.06 -12.13
CA PRO A 101 -24.90 -4.75 -11.77
C PRO A 101 -24.57 -5.25 -10.38
N ILE A 102 -23.36 -5.78 -10.20
CA ILE A 102 -22.94 -6.34 -8.90
C ILE A 102 -22.35 -5.25 -8.01
N LEU A 103 -21.64 -4.28 -8.57
CA LEU A 103 -20.98 -3.22 -7.82
C LEU A 103 -21.16 -1.85 -8.52
N PRO A 104 -22.37 -1.26 -8.47
CA PRO A 104 -22.64 0.01 -9.11
C PRO A 104 -21.78 1.12 -8.49
N LEU A 105 -20.91 1.72 -9.29
CA LEU A 105 -19.92 2.69 -8.81
C LEU A 105 -20.51 4.06 -8.47
N ASP A 106 -21.56 4.51 -9.17
CA ASP A 106 -22.20 5.81 -8.90
C ASP A 106 -22.71 5.94 -7.45
N PRO A 107 -23.56 5.02 -6.94
CA PRO A 107 -24.00 5.08 -5.54
C PRO A 107 -22.86 4.78 -4.56
N LEU A 108 -21.84 4.02 -4.96
CA LEU A 108 -20.65 3.75 -4.14
C LEU A 108 -19.87 5.05 -3.87
N PHE A 109 -19.57 5.82 -4.92
CA PHE A 109 -18.84 7.08 -4.78
C PHE A 109 -19.67 8.16 -4.09
N GLU A 110 -20.97 8.22 -4.35
CA GLU A 110 -21.87 9.13 -3.62
C GLU A 110 -21.93 8.78 -2.12
N GLY A 111 -21.97 7.48 -1.79
CA GLY A 111 -21.94 6.98 -0.42
C GLY A 111 -20.64 7.33 0.31
N ILE A 112 -19.49 7.14 -0.35
CA ILE A 112 -18.17 7.53 0.18
C ILE A 112 -18.10 9.05 0.37
N SER A 113 -18.62 9.84 -0.57
CA SER A 113 -18.62 11.30 -0.47
C SER A 113 -19.45 11.80 0.71
N LYS A 114 -20.59 11.16 0.99
CA LYS A 114 -21.48 11.53 2.10
C LYS A 114 -20.98 11.03 3.45
N ASN A 115 -20.47 9.80 3.52
CA ASN A 115 -20.04 9.15 4.76
C ASN A 115 -18.69 8.41 4.57
N PRO A 116 -17.56 9.13 4.48
CA PRO A 116 -16.27 8.53 4.17
C PRO A 116 -15.76 7.56 5.25
N GLY A 117 -16.22 7.71 6.50
CA GLY A 117 -15.82 6.87 7.62
C GLY A 117 -16.63 5.59 7.79
N ALA A 118 -17.62 5.33 6.94
CA ALA A 118 -18.52 4.20 7.13
C ALA A 118 -17.76 2.85 6.96
N PRO A 119 -18.00 1.85 7.84
CA PRO A 119 -17.30 0.57 7.79
C PRO A 119 -17.48 -0.19 6.47
N GLU A 120 -18.58 0.06 5.77
CA GLU A 120 -18.92 -0.53 4.48
C GLU A 120 -17.93 -0.19 3.35
N TYR A 121 -17.16 0.90 3.47
CA TYR A 121 -16.16 1.31 2.49
C TYR A 121 -14.73 0.90 2.88
N TRP A 122 -14.52 0.37 4.09
CA TRP A 122 -13.19 0.03 4.60
C TRP A 122 -12.45 -1.01 3.76
N TRP A 123 -13.17 -1.92 3.12
CA TRP A 123 -12.54 -2.91 2.24
C TRP A 123 -11.87 -2.27 1.02
N ILE A 124 -12.39 -1.14 0.51
CA ILE A 124 -11.82 -0.40 -0.62
C ILE A 124 -10.50 0.22 -0.18
N TYR A 125 -10.51 0.89 0.97
CA TYR A 125 -9.31 1.47 1.55
C TYR A 125 -8.27 0.39 1.86
N ALA A 126 -8.68 -0.73 2.46
CA ALA A 126 -7.80 -1.85 2.75
C ALA A 126 -7.19 -2.45 1.47
N LEU A 127 -7.98 -2.61 0.41
CA LEU A 127 -7.52 -3.13 -0.88
C LEU A 127 -6.47 -2.21 -1.51
N LEU A 128 -6.72 -0.91 -1.51
CA LEU A 128 -5.79 0.09 -2.08
C LEU A 128 -4.54 0.26 -1.21
N LEU A 129 -4.71 0.44 0.10
CA LEU A 129 -3.60 0.61 1.06
C LEU A 129 -2.73 -0.63 1.20
N ALA A 130 -3.28 -1.83 0.99
CA ALA A 130 -2.49 -3.06 0.99
C ALA A 130 -1.33 -3.01 -0.02
N THR A 131 -1.50 -2.28 -1.13
CA THR A 131 -0.46 -2.11 -2.15
C THR A 131 0.65 -1.13 -1.75
N MET A 132 0.40 -0.33 -0.71
CA MET A 132 1.36 0.61 -0.11
C MET A 132 2.18 -0.01 1.03
N ILE A 133 1.80 -1.18 1.55
CA ILE A 133 2.54 -1.88 2.62
C ILE A 133 4.05 -2.00 2.28
N PRO A 134 4.46 -2.41 1.06
CA PRO A 134 5.88 -2.46 0.71
C PRO A 134 6.57 -1.10 0.81
N SER A 135 5.89 -0.03 0.39
CA SER A 135 6.42 1.33 0.43
C SER A 135 6.63 1.84 1.85
N LEU A 136 5.63 1.66 2.71
CA LEU A 136 5.71 2.00 4.12
C LEU A 136 6.89 1.29 4.79
N LEU A 137 7.12 0.01 4.47
CA LEU A 137 8.28 -0.73 4.97
C LEU A 137 9.61 -0.12 4.51
N SER A 138 9.72 0.28 3.24
CA SER A 138 10.93 0.94 2.74
C SER A 138 11.20 2.27 3.43
N LEU A 139 10.17 3.08 3.67
CA LEU A 139 10.32 4.38 4.29
C LEU A 139 10.61 4.24 5.80
N MET A 140 10.03 3.24 6.48
CA MET A 140 10.42 2.86 7.84
C MET A 140 11.90 2.46 7.93
N ILE A 141 12.39 1.63 7.01
CA ILE A 141 13.81 1.22 6.98
C ILE A 141 14.72 2.42 6.66
N GLY A 142 14.33 3.28 5.71
CA GLY A 142 15.07 4.50 5.38
C GLY A 142 15.12 5.50 6.55
N GLY A 143 14.00 5.70 7.24
CA GLY A 143 13.91 6.54 8.44
C GLY A 143 14.71 5.99 9.61
N ALA A 144 14.65 4.67 9.84
CA ALA A 144 15.50 4.01 10.81
C ALA A 144 16.98 4.21 10.46
N SER A 145 17.38 4.01 9.21
CA SER A 145 18.75 4.24 8.75
C SER A 145 19.22 5.68 8.96
N LEU A 146 18.35 6.68 8.79
CA LEU A 146 18.68 8.10 9.02
C LEU A 146 18.96 8.37 10.51
N ILE A 147 18.13 7.83 11.40
CA ILE A 147 18.30 7.98 12.85
C ILE A 147 19.56 7.26 13.33
N SER A 148 19.86 6.08 12.76
CA SER A 148 21.11 5.34 13.01
C SER A 148 22.35 6.02 12.42
N GLY A 149 22.19 6.77 11.32
CA GLY A 149 23.26 7.43 10.58
C GLY A 149 23.57 8.86 11.04
N MET A 150 22.81 9.41 12.01
CA MET A 150 23.12 10.71 12.60
C MET A 150 24.49 10.67 13.33
N PRO A 151 25.44 11.57 12.99
CA PRO A 151 26.74 11.63 13.64
C PRO A 151 26.57 12.09 15.09
N GLY A 152 26.46 11.13 16.00
CA GLY A 152 26.24 11.37 17.44
C GLY A 152 25.51 10.22 18.15
N LEU A 153 24.63 9.50 17.44
CA LEU A 153 23.95 8.33 18.02
C LEU A 153 24.88 7.11 18.15
N PRO A 154 25.75 6.78 17.18
CA PRO A 154 26.71 5.68 17.33
C PRO A 154 27.70 5.91 18.46
N SER A 155 28.12 7.16 18.68
CA SER A 155 29.02 7.51 19.79
C SER A 155 28.31 7.44 21.15
N LEU A 156 27.02 7.77 21.22
CA LEU A 156 26.17 7.57 22.40
C LEU A 156 25.93 6.07 22.68
N ILE A 157 25.59 5.28 21.66
CA ILE A 157 25.35 3.83 21.77
C ILE A 157 26.64 3.10 22.16
N LEU A 158 27.79 3.43 21.57
CA LEU A 158 29.10 2.88 21.95
C LEU A 158 29.51 3.30 23.38
N ARG A 159 29.03 4.46 23.87
CA ARG A 159 29.23 4.87 25.26
C ARG A 159 28.47 3.99 26.25
N PHE A 160 27.29 3.50 25.86
CA PHE A 160 26.44 2.62 26.66
C PHE A 160 26.69 1.12 26.39
N MET A 161 27.46 0.78 25.35
CA MET A 161 27.79 -0.61 25.00
C MET A 161 29.30 -0.75 24.71
N PRO A 162 30.15 -0.77 25.76
CA PRO A 162 31.57 -1.06 25.59
C PRO A 162 31.76 -2.53 25.19
N GLU A 163 32.64 -2.77 24.22
CA GLU A 163 32.99 -4.13 23.77
C GLU A 163 33.35 -5.02 24.96
N GLY A 164 32.70 -6.20 25.04
CA GLY A 164 33.03 -7.24 26.02
C GLY A 164 32.33 -7.19 27.37
N LYS A 165 31.34 -6.32 27.60
CA LYS A 165 30.54 -6.30 28.85
C LYS A 165 29.06 -6.59 28.61
N ALA A 166 28.44 -7.34 29.52
CA ALA A 166 27.01 -7.61 29.49
C ALA A 166 26.23 -6.30 29.68
N VAL A 167 25.38 -5.96 28.70
CA VAL A 167 24.52 -4.78 28.72
C VAL A 167 23.58 -4.85 29.94
N PRO A 168 23.53 -3.83 30.82
CA PRO A 168 22.61 -3.79 31.95
C PRO A 168 21.16 -3.94 31.47
N ALA A 169 20.30 -4.63 32.24
CA ALA A 169 18.92 -4.89 31.85
C ALA A 169 18.12 -3.60 31.55
N PHE A 170 18.46 -2.49 32.20
CA PHE A 170 17.87 -1.16 31.98
C PHE A 170 18.21 -0.58 30.60
N ASP A 171 19.43 -0.79 30.10
CA ASP A 171 19.86 -0.32 28.77
C ASP A 171 19.24 -1.14 27.63
N ARG A 172 18.91 -2.42 27.87
CA ARG A 172 18.18 -3.25 26.91
C ARG A 172 16.75 -2.75 26.66
N THR A 173 16.05 -2.35 27.73
CA THR A 173 14.69 -1.82 27.61
C THR A 173 14.71 -0.46 26.92
N TRP A 174 15.70 0.39 27.23
CA TRP A 174 15.88 1.67 26.56
C TRP A 174 16.21 1.52 25.06
N LEU A 175 17.11 0.60 24.70
CA LEU A 175 17.40 0.25 23.30
C LEU A 175 16.16 -0.27 22.57
N ALA A 176 15.39 -1.16 23.20
CA ALA A 176 14.15 -1.68 22.62
C ALA A 176 13.12 -0.56 22.42
N ILE A 177 12.94 0.34 23.39
CA ILE A 177 12.02 1.48 23.29
C ILE A 177 12.48 2.44 22.19
N THR A 178 13.78 2.74 22.11
CA THR A 178 14.32 3.65 21.08
C THR A 178 14.15 3.07 19.68
N LEU A 179 14.47 1.79 19.48
CA LEU A 179 14.27 1.09 18.21
C LEU A 179 12.79 0.99 17.83
N THR A 180 11.91 0.73 18.81
CA THR A 180 10.46 0.69 18.58
C THR A 180 9.93 2.07 18.20
N LEU A 181 10.35 3.12 18.92
CA LEU A 181 9.96 4.51 18.65
C LEU A 181 10.50 4.98 17.29
N GLN A 182 11.69 4.54 16.91
CA GLN A 182 12.32 4.79 15.61
C GLN A 182 11.50 4.18 14.46
N ILE A 183 11.04 2.93 14.60
CA ILE A 183 10.13 2.28 13.64
C ILE A 183 8.79 3.02 13.54
N PHE A 184 8.17 3.34 14.69
CA PHE A 184 6.88 4.06 14.72
C PHE A 184 6.98 5.48 14.18
N SER A 185 8.08 6.20 14.46
CA SER A 185 8.32 7.53 13.90
C SER A 185 8.52 7.52 12.38
N GLY A 186 9.18 6.48 11.83
CA GLY A 186 9.28 6.27 10.40
C GLY A 186 7.93 5.99 9.75
N ALA A 187 7.07 5.21 10.42
CA ALA A 187 5.70 4.94 9.95
C ALA A 187 4.82 6.21 9.97
N ILE A 188 4.88 6.97 11.06
CA ILE A 188 4.11 8.22 11.22
C ILE A 188 4.56 9.28 10.20
N LEU A 189 5.87 9.43 10.00
CA LEU A 189 6.39 10.35 8.97
C LEU A 189 6.04 9.90 7.55
N GLY A 190 6.01 8.58 7.29
CA GLY A 190 5.55 8.03 6.01
C GLY A 190 4.10 8.33 5.72
N ILE A 191 3.23 8.02 6.68
CA ILE A 191 1.79 8.33 6.60
C ILE A 191 1.58 9.84 6.47
N ALA A 192 2.33 10.67 7.22
CA ALA A 192 2.24 12.12 7.13
C ALA A 192 2.73 12.66 5.78
N ALA A 193 3.81 12.11 5.21
CA ALA A 193 4.33 12.50 3.91
C ALA A 193 3.39 12.07 2.77
N GLU A 194 2.83 10.86 2.83
CA GLU A 194 1.84 10.38 1.86
C GLU A 194 0.53 11.17 1.97
N ALA A 195 0.07 11.47 3.19
CA ALA A 195 -1.08 12.34 3.41
C ALA A 195 -0.83 13.77 2.89
N PHE A 196 0.38 14.31 3.10
CA PHE A 196 0.77 15.62 2.58
C PHE A 196 0.83 15.64 1.05
N LEU A 197 1.38 14.60 0.41
CA LEU A 197 1.41 14.48 -1.06
C LEU A 197 0.00 14.30 -1.64
N ALA A 198 -0.86 13.51 -1.00
CA ALA A 198 -2.25 13.34 -1.41
C ALA A 198 -3.07 14.64 -1.25
N TRP A 199 -2.82 15.42 -0.21
CA TRP A 199 -3.49 16.71 0.03
C TRP A 199 -2.90 17.88 -0.78
N GLY A 200 -1.63 17.79 -1.19
CA GLY A 200 -0.97 18.79 -2.02
C GLY A 200 -1.38 18.75 -3.50
N TRP A 201 -1.84 17.59 -3.99
CA TRP A 201 -2.26 17.40 -5.38
C TRP A 201 -3.45 18.26 -5.86
N PRO A 202 -4.49 18.59 -5.07
CA PRO A 202 -5.58 19.46 -5.52
C PRO A 202 -5.23 20.96 -5.66
N PHE A 203 -4.00 21.40 -5.37
CA PHE A 203 -3.60 22.83 -5.42
C PHE A 203 -2.53 23.14 -6.49
N MET A 204 -2.25 22.23 -7.42
CA MET A 204 -1.27 22.42 -8.50
C MET A 204 -1.86 22.15 -9.88
#